data_AF-A0A0C1CB66-F1
#
_entry.id   AF-A0A0C1CB66-F1
#
_cell.length_a   1.000
_cell.length_b   1.000
_cell.length_c   1.000
_cell.angle_alpha   90.00
_cell.angle_beta   90.00
_cell.angle_gamma   90.00
#
_symmetry.space_group_name_H-M   'P 1'
#
loop_
_entity.id
_entity.type
_entity.pdbx_description
1 polymer ?
#
loop_
_entity_poly.entity_id
_entity_poly.type
_entity_poly.pdbx_seq_one_letter_code
_entity_poly.pdbx_strand_id
1 'polypeptide(L)'
;MVKNARKKLLGVRLDSGDLAYLSILSRKLLDDAGFTETKIFASNELDETLISELKRQGAQISVWGVGTNLVTAKDQPALDGVYKLSAIRDPGKDWHYKLKLSEQMMKISNPGILQVRRYRTEKENIADAIYDIHSDMRQECHLVDPFDSTRQRVLSSNLQSEDLLIPVFKEGQRVYNSPSLDEIRNRTQEQLLQFPVGVKRFLNPHQYVVGMEKSLYDKKVRLIQTIRSEMFRDFLISPEGNNRN
;
A
#
# COMPACT_ATOMS: atom_id res chain seq x y z
N MET A 1 32.55 33.45 -37.90
CA MET A 1 31.37 33.81 -37.09
C MET A 1 31.25 32.85 -35.91
N VAL A 2 31.83 33.20 -34.76
CA VAL A 2 31.60 32.47 -33.52
C VAL A 2 30.25 32.93 -32.98
N LYS A 3 29.23 32.08 -33.03
CA LYS A 3 27.93 32.37 -32.43
C LYS A 3 28.14 32.54 -30.92
N ASN A 4 28.06 33.78 -30.43
CA ASN A 4 27.88 34.12 -29.03
C ASN A 4 26.54 33.54 -28.53
N ALA A 5 26.49 32.24 -28.26
CA ALA A 5 25.38 31.65 -27.53
C ALA A 5 25.60 31.95 -26.03
N ARG A 6 25.04 33.07 -25.54
CA ARG A 6 24.93 33.31 -24.08
C ARG A 6 24.25 32.07 -23.47
N LYS A 7 24.99 31.30 -22.68
CA LYS A 7 24.43 30.15 -21.96
C LYS A 7 23.42 30.68 -20.94
N LYS A 8 22.18 30.16 -20.99
CA LYS A 8 21.14 30.49 -20.01
C LYS A 8 21.51 29.87 -18.67
N LEU A 9 21.56 30.67 -17.60
CA LEU A 9 21.70 30.16 -16.24
C LEU A 9 20.42 29.41 -15.88
N LEU A 10 20.50 28.09 -15.73
CA LEU A 10 19.33 27.25 -15.47
C LEU A 10 18.88 27.31 -14.00
N GLY A 11 19.84 27.43 -13.08
CA GLY A 11 19.55 27.48 -11.67
C GLY A 11 20.78 27.60 -10.78
N VAL A 12 20.51 27.84 -9.50
CA VAL A 12 21.47 27.74 -8.39
C VAL A 12 21.02 26.64 -7.44
N ARG A 13 21.97 25.99 -6.76
CA ARG A 13 21.68 24.92 -5.78
C ARG A 13 22.07 25.36 -4.38
N LEU A 14 21.14 25.22 -3.43
CA LEU A 14 21.35 25.37 -2.00
C LEU A 14 21.44 23.98 -1.38
N ASP A 15 22.53 23.67 -0.68
CA ASP A 15 22.77 22.35 -0.09
C ASP A 15 23.06 22.36 1.42
N SER A 16 22.99 23.52 2.05
CA SER A 16 23.24 23.71 3.48
C SER A 16 22.68 25.05 3.96
N GLY A 17 22.68 25.25 5.29
CA GLY A 17 22.16 26.46 5.94
C GLY A 17 20.64 26.52 6.04
N ASP A 18 20.12 27.68 6.41
CA ASP A 18 18.68 27.96 6.46
C ASP A 18 18.12 28.08 5.04
N LEU A 19 17.57 26.98 4.52
CA LEU A 19 17.09 26.90 3.14
C LEU A 19 15.93 27.88 2.86
N ALA A 20 15.07 28.18 3.83
CA ALA A 20 13.98 29.13 3.63
C ALA A 20 14.53 30.54 3.44
N TYR A 21 15.34 31.01 4.39
CA TYR A 21 15.98 32.32 4.33
C TYR A 21 16.86 32.45 3.07
N LEU A 22 17.74 31.48 2.82
CA LEU A 22 18.68 31.52 1.70
C LEU A 22 17.96 31.47 0.34
N SER A 23 16.87 30.72 0.21
CA SER A 23 16.11 30.69 -1.04
C SER A 23 15.43 32.03 -1.34
N ILE A 24 14.85 32.68 -0.32
CA ILE A 24 14.21 33.99 -0.47
C ILE A 24 15.26 35.05 -0.86
N LEU A 25 16.41 35.06 -0.17
CA LEU A 25 17.50 35.99 -0.50
C LEU A 25 18.06 35.73 -1.90
N SER A 26 18.29 34.45 -2.25
CA SER A 26 18.78 34.07 -3.57
C SER A 26 17.81 34.48 -4.67
N ARG A 27 16.49 34.32 -4.45
CA ARG A 27 15.46 34.74 -5.40
C ARG A 27 15.55 36.24 -5.67
N LYS A 28 15.62 37.04 -4.60
CA LYS A 28 15.78 38.50 -4.71
C LYS A 28 17.03 38.89 -5.51
N LEU A 29 18.18 38.30 -5.17
CA LEU A 29 19.45 38.60 -5.86
C LEU A 29 19.40 38.22 -7.35
N LEU A 30 18.79 37.08 -7.68
CA LEU A 30 18.60 36.67 -9.06
C LEU A 30 17.68 37.64 -9.80
N ASP A 31 16.58 38.06 -9.18
CA ASP A 31 15.61 38.98 -9.80
C ASP A 31 16.21 40.37 -10.02
N ASP A 32 16.93 40.91 -9.04
CA ASP A 32 17.65 42.19 -9.14
C ASP A 32 18.71 42.17 -10.26
N ALA A 33 19.28 40.99 -10.53
CA ALA A 33 20.23 40.76 -11.63
C ALA A 33 19.56 40.40 -12.97
N GLY A 34 18.23 40.40 -13.06
CA GLY A 34 17.45 40.10 -14.27
C GLY A 34 17.30 38.61 -14.59
N PHE A 35 17.62 37.72 -13.66
CA PHE A 35 17.57 36.25 -13.79
C PHE A 35 16.27 35.64 -13.24
N THR A 36 15.12 36.23 -13.57
CA THR A 36 13.79 35.84 -13.06
C THR A 36 13.42 34.37 -13.37
N GLU A 37 13.92 33.84 -14.48
CA GLU A 37 13.68 32.45 -14.93
C GLU A 37 14.65 31.42 -14.33
N THR A 38 15.65 31.86 -13.57
CA THR A 38 16.67 30.96 -12.98
C THR A 38 16.06 30.22 -11.81
N LYS A 39 16.08 28.89 -11.82
CA LYS A 39 15.46 28.07 -10.77
C LYS A 39 16.33 27.97 -9.52
N ILE A 40 15.71 27.79 -8.36
CA ILE A 40 16.43 27.47 -7.12
C ILE A 40 16.21 25.99 -6.82
N PHE A 41 17.30 25.25 -6.73
CA PHE A 41 17.33 23.84 -6.36
C PHE A 41 17.72 23.75 -4.89
N ALA A 42 17.08 22.87 -4.13
CA ALA A 42 17.49 22.58 -2.76
C ALA A 42 17.77 21.08 -2.60
N SER A 43 18.84 20.73 -1.90
CA SER A 43 19.19 19.36 -1.58
C SER A 43 19.94 19.29 -0.25
N ASN A 44 19.26 18.94 0.85
CA ASN A 44 19.91 18.66 2.14
C ASN A 44 18.94 17.96 3.08
N GLU A 45 19.18 16.67 3.37
CA GLU A 45 18.37 15.85 4.30
C GLU A 45 16.84 16.04 4.18
N LEU A 46 16.36 16.29 2.96
CA LEU A 46 14.96 16.61 2.73
C LEU A 46 14.08 15.38 2.97
N ASP A 47 12.91 15.60 3.55
CA ASP A 47 11.79 14.66 3.63
C ASP A 47 10.48 15.44 3.40
N GLU A 48 9.35 14.74 3.36
CA GLU A 48 8.04 15.34 3.16
C GLU A 48 7.68 16.38 4.22
N THR A 49 8.14 16.22 5.47
CA THR A 49 7.85 17.10 6.59
C THR A 49 8.61 18.41 6.45
N LEU A 50 9.92 18.33 6.22
CA LEU A 50 10.78 19.50 6.01
C LEU A 50 10.40 20.24 4.72
N ILE A 51 10.08 19.54 3.64
CA ILE A 51 9.60 20.18 2.40
C ILE A 51 8.28 20.92 2.66
N SER A 52 7.35 20.32 3.43
CA SER A 52 6.09 20.98 3.79
C SER A 52 6.32 22.23 4.66
N GLU A 53 7.26 22.17 5.60
CA GLU A 53 7.66 23.31 6.43
C GLU A 53 8.24 24.46 5.58
N LEU A 54 9.22 24.16 4.74
CA LEU A 54 9.87 25.15 3.86
C LEU A 54 8.84 25.83 2.94
N LYS A 55 7.90 25.06 2.38
CA LYS A 55 6.80 25.63 1.60
C LYS A 55 5.91 26.56 2.42
N ARG A 56 5.59 26.20 3.66
CA ARG A 56 4.77 27.04 4.57
C ARG A 56 5.49 28.34 4.94
N GLN A 57 6.81 28.30 5.09
CA GLN A 57 7.65 29.47 5.35
C GLN A 57 7.85 30.38 4.11
N GLY A 58 7.31 29.99 2.95
CA GLY A 58 7.43 30.79 1.72
C GLY A 58 8.79 30.64 1.02
N ALA A 59 9.52 29.55 1.27
CA ALA A 59 10.78 29.26 0.60
C ALA A 59 10.62 29.30 -0.93
N GLN A 60 11.53 29.98 -1.62
CA GLN A 60 11.50 30.20 -3.07
C GLN A 60 12.19 29.06 -3.84
N ILE A 61 12.02 27.82 -3.38
CA ILE A 61 12.65 26.63 -3.97
C ILE A 61 11.76 26.06 -5.08
N SER A 62 12.33 25.89 -6.28
CA SER A 62 11.63 25.37 -7.46
C SER A 62 11.77 23.86 -7.63
N VAL A 63 12.90 23.29 -7.20
CA VAL A 63 13.23 21.87 -7.39
C VAL A 63 13.80 21.29 -6.10
N TRP A 64 13.28 20.13 -5.71
CA TRP A 64 13.62 19.44 -4.47
C TRP A 64 14.42 18.18 -4.78
N GLY A 65 15.68 18.16 -4.39
CA GLY A 65 16.58 17.01 -4.51
C GLY A 65 16.55 16.20 -3.23
N VAL A 66 15.80 15.11 -3.21
CA VAL A 66 15.68 14.20 -2.06
C VAL A 66 16.60 13.00 -2.27
N GLY A 67 17.51 12.78 -1.33
CA GLY A 67 18.50 11.70 -1.38
C GLY A 67 18.18 10.57 -0.41
N THR A 68 19.01 10.45 0.63
CA THR A 68 19.01 9.35 1.61
C THR A 68 17.61 9.00 2.12
N ASN A 69 16.86 9.98 2.65
CA ASN A 69 15.56 9.74 3.28
C ASN A 69 14.57 8.99 2.35
N LEU A 70 14.54 9.35 1.06
CA LEU A 70 13.67 8.71 0.07
C LEU A 70 14.19 7.33 -0.34
N VAL A 71 15.49 7.21 -0.66
CA VAL A 71 16.05 5.95 -1.21
C VAL A 71 16.13 4.84 -0.17
N THR A 72 16.31 5.19 1.10
CA THR A 72 16.39 4.21 2.19
C THR A 72 15.07 3.99 2.90
N ALA A 73 14.02 4.74 2.56
CA ALA A 73 12.76 4.80 3.33
C ALA A 73 13.04 4.96 4.84
N LYS A 74 13.79 6.01 5.22
CA LYS A 74 14.47 6.14 6.53
C LYS A 74 13.62 5.77 7.75
N ASP A 75 12.34 6.14 7.78
CA ASP A 75 11.46 5.88 8.92
C ASP A 75 10.99 4.43 9.00
N GLN A 76 10.87 3.75 7.86
CA GLN A 76 10.49 2.35 7.76
C GLN A 76 11.23 1.67 6.58
N PRO A 77 12.50 1.25 6.77
CA PRO A 77 13.36 0.77 5.69
C PRO A 77 12.99 -0.64 5.20
N ALA A 78 12.06 -1.32 5.88
CA ALA A 78 11.64 -2.67 5.57
C ALA A 78 10.11 -2.74 5.40
N LEU A 79 9.70 -3.44 4.34
CA LEU A 79 8.32 -3.87 4.16
C LEU A 79 8.16 -5.28 4.73
N ASP A 80 7.22 -5.48 5.65
CA ASP A 80 6.94 -6.78 6.30
C ASP A 80 6.16 -7.76 5.39
N GLY A 81 6.55 -7.83 4.12
CA GLY A 81 5.95 -8.74 3.14
C GLY A 81 6.20 -10.20 3.52
N VAL A 82 5.15 -11.02 3.48
CA VAL A 82 5.21 -12.46 3.81
C VAL A 82 4.54 -13.30 2.74
N TYR A 83 5.13 -14.46 2.46
CA TYR A 83 4.52 -15.50 1.62
C TYR A 83 3.97 -16.62 2.51
N LYS A 84 2.70 -16.97 2.33
CA LYS A 84 2.03 -18.00 3.13
C LYS A 84 1.17 -18.91 2.24
N LEU A 85 1.27 -20.21 2.49
CA LEU A 85 0.40 -21.20 1.87
C LEU A 85 -1.02 -21.10 2.46
N SER A 86 -2.02 -20.88 1.60
CA SER A 86 -3.43 -20.72 2.00
C SER A 86 -4.34 -21.86 1.54
N ALA A 87 -3.92 -22.65 0.56
CA ALA A 87 -4.65 -23.79 0.03
C ALA A 87 -3.71 -24.78 -0.67
N ILE A 88 -4.01 -26.07 -0.58
CA ILE A 88 -3.39 -27.14 -1.39
C ILE A 88 -4.48 -27.98 -2.04
N ARG A 89 -4.17 -28.66 -3.14
CA ARG A 89 -5.13 -29.54 -3.81
C ARG A 89 -4.38 -30.71 -4.43
N ASP A 90 -4.82 -31.92 -4.10
CA ASP A 90 -4.39 -33.12 -4.80
C ASP A 90 -5.07 -33.19 -6.19
N PRO A 91 -4.45 -33.83 -7.18
CA PRO A 91 -5.08 -34.05 -8.48
C PRO A 91 -6.47 -34.70 -8.33
N GLY A 92 -7.48 -34.07 -8.95
CA GLY A 92 -8.87 -34.57 -8.94
C GLY A 92 -9.66 -34.37 -7.64
N LYS A 93 -9.08 -33.72 -6.62
CA LYS A 93 -9.77 -33.43 -5.35
C LYS A 93 -10.13 -31.96 -5.21
N ASP A 94 -10.93 -31.65 -4.18
CA ASP A 94 -11.24 -30.28 -3.79
C ASP A 94 -10.04 -29.58 -3.12
N TRP A 95 -10.12 -28.25 -3.01
CA TRP A 95 -9.10 -27.47 -2.29
C TRP A 95 -9.16 -27.73 -0.79
N HIS A 96 -8.01 -28.06 -0.22
CA HIS A 96 -7.77 -28.16 1.22
C HIS A 96 -7.16 -26.83 1.71
N TYR A 97 -7.96 -26.02 2.37
CA TYR A 97 -7.51 -24.73 2.90
C TYR A 97 -6.55 -24.90 4.07
N LYS A 98 -5.54 -24.04 4.13
CA LYS A 98 -4.48 -24.03 5.13
C LYS A 98 -4.47 -22.70 5.86
N LEU A 99 -4.19 -22.76 7.15
CA LEU A 99 -3.85 -21.58 7.91
C LEU A 99 -2.76 -21.89 8.94
N LYS A 100 -1.95 -20.88 9.25
CA LYS A 100 -0.96 -20.91 10.34
C LYS A 100 -1.57 -20.24 11.55
N LEU A 101 -1.76 -21.00 12.63
CA LEU A 101 -2.20 -20.46 13.91
C LEU A 101 -1.12 -19.56 14.53
N SER A 102 -1.60 -18.64 15.34
CA SER A 102 -0.82 -17.71 16.15
C SER A 102 -1.67 -17.38 17.37
N GLU A 103 -1.03 -16.95 18.46
CA GLU A 103 -1.72 -16.49 19.67
C GLU A 103 -2.59 -15.27 19.38
N GLN A 104 -2.08 -14.36 18.55
CA GLN A 104 -2.78 -13.15 18.11
C GLN A 104 -3.55 -13.39 16.81
N MET A 105 -4.86 -13.06 16.80
CA MET A 105 -5.75 -13.19 15.63
C MET A 105 -5.20 -12.47 14.38
N MET A 106 -4.59 -11.30 14.57
CA MET A 106 -3.98 -10.50 13.50
C MET A 106 -2.83 -11.21 12.76
N LYS A 107 -2.16 -12.15 13.41
CA LYS A 107 -1.02 -12.91 12.85
C LYS A 107 -1.43 -14.24 12.22
N ILE A 108 -2.69 -14.65 12.43
CA ILE A 108 -3.25 -15.85 11.82
C ILE A 108 -3.47 -15.59 10.33
N SER A 109 -2.92 -16.47 9.48
CA SER A 109 -3.04 -16.33 8.03
C SER A 109 -4.46 -16.53 7.53
N ASN A 110 -4.77 -15.93 6.38
CA ASN A 110 -6.07 -16.08 5.75
C ASN A 110 -6.09 -17.36 4.89
N PRO A 111 -7.07 -18.26 5.07
CA PRO A 111 -7.25 -19.43 4.21
C PRO A 111 -7.86 -19.04 2.86
N GLY A 112 -7.86 -19.97 1.89
CA GLY A 112 -8.59 -19.80 0.64
C GLY A 112 -7.72 -19.38 -0.54
N ILE A 113 -8.35 -19.28 -1.71
CA ILE A 113 -7.72 -18.74 -2.92
C ILE A 113 -8.21 -17.31 -3.05
N LEU A 114 -7.35 -16.37 -2.71
CA LEU A 114 -7.79 -15.01 -2.41
C LEU A 114 -7.78 -14.10 -3.63
N GLN A 115 -8.72 -13.17 -3.65
CA GLN A 115 -8.77 -12.02 -4.54
C GLN A 115 -9.07 -10.76 -3.73
N VAL A 116 -8.72 -9.60 -4.29
CA VAL A 116 -9.05 -8.29 -3.73
C VAL A 116 -9.93 -7.55 -4.72
N ARG A 117 -11.12 -7.13 -4.28
CA ARG A 117 -12.04 -6.32 -5.07
C ARG A 117 -12.12 -4.92 -4.52
N ARG A 118 -11.85 -3.92 -5.35
CA ARG A 118 -12.04 -2.52 -5.00
C ARG A 118 -13.45 -2.08 -5.32
N TYR A 119 -14.09 -1.42 -4.37
CA TYR A 119 -15.39 -0.79 -4.54
C TYR A 119 -15.23 0.73 -4.60
N ARG A 120 -15.93 1.35 -5.54
CA ARG A 120 -15.91 2.79 -5.76
C ARG A 120 -17.31 3.35 -5.92
N THR A 121 -17.46 4.59 -5.50
CA THR A 121 -18.57 5.44 -5.92
C THR A 121 -18.22 6.05 -7.29
N GLU A 122 -19.10 6.88 -7.84
CA GLU A 122 -18.77 7.68 -9.03
C GLU A 122 -17.57 8.62 -8.82
N LYS A 123 -17.23 8.95 -7.57
CA LYS A 123 -16.22 9.96 -7.23
C LYS A 123 -14.91 9.38 -6.70
N GLU A 124 -15.00 8.31 -5.91
CA GLU A 124 -13.85 7.84 -5.14
C GLU A 124 -13.90 6.34 -4.81
N ASN A 125 -12.72 5.76 -4.60
CA ASN A 125 -12.49 4.45 -4.03
C ASN A 125 -12.85 4.47 -2.54
N ILE A 126 -13.70 3.54 -2.09
CA ILE A 126 -14.29 3.61 -0.74
C ILE A 126 -14.00 2.40 0.14
N ALA A 127 -13.65 1.25 -0.45
CA ALA A 127 -13.31 0.04 0.28
C ALA A 127 -12.62 -0.99 -0.63
N ASP A 128 -11.73 -1.80 -0.04
CA ASP A 128 -11.22 -3.01 -0.67
C ASP A 128 -11.70 -4.24 0.12
N ALA A 129 -12.26 -5.22 -0.60
CA ALA A 129 -12.77 -6.48 -0.08
C ALA A 129 -11.80 -7.61 -0.39
N ILE A 130 -11.34 -8.32 0.64
CA ILE A 130 -10.61 -9.58 0.49
C ILE A 130 -11.63 -10.71 0.49
N TYR A 131 -11.67 -11.52 -0.56
CA TYR A 131 -12.62 -12.62 -0.68
C TYR A 131 -11.97 -13.86 -1.29
N ASP A 132 -12.62 -15.00 -1.17
CA ASP A 132 -12.22 -16.24 -1.84
C ASP A 132 -12.80 -16.25 -3.26
N ILE A 133 -12.02 -16.59 -4.30
CA ILE A 133 -12.52 -16.60 -5.68
C ILE A 133 -13.72 -17.54 -5.89
N HIS A 134 -13.94 -18.48 -4.98
CA HIS A 134 -15.08 -19.40 -5.00
C HIS A 134 -16.34 -18.84 -4.31
N SER A 135 -16.25 -17.67 -3.65
CA SER A 135 -17.40 -16.99 -3.06
C SER A 135 -18.23 -16.28 -4.13
N ASP A 136 -19.56 -16.28 -3.96
CA ASP A 136 -20.45 -15.50 -4.82
C ASP A 136 -20.40 -14.02 -4.44
N MET A 137 -19.84 -13.20 -5.32
CA MET A 137 -19.70 -11.75 -5.15
C MET A 137 -20.70 -10.95 -6.00
N ARG A 138 -21.78 -11.58 -6.51
CA ARG A 138 -22.81 -10.90 -7.31
C ARG A 138 -23.83 -10.13 -6.46
N GLN A 139 -23.91 -10.48 -5.18
CA GLN A 139 -24.83 -9.87 -4.22
C GLN A 139 -24.13 -8.76 -3.43
N GLU A 140 -24.81 -8.22 -2.42
CA GLU A 140 -24.22 -7.27 -1.48
C GLU A 140 -23.01 -7.89 -0.78
N CYS A 141 -21.94 -7.13 -0.66
CA CYS A 141 -20.71 -7.58 -0.01
C CYS A 141 -20.69 -7.11 1.45
N HIS A 142 -20.80 -8.07 2.35
CA HIS A 142 -20.66 -7.84 3.79
C HIS A 142 -19.19 -7.92 4.16
N LEU A 143 -18.60 -6.78 4.50
CA LEU A 143 -17.22 -6.68 4.99
C LEU A 143 -17.18 -6.77 6.50
N VAL A 144 -16.26 -7.58 7.00
CA VAL A 144 -15.88 -7.66 8.40
C VAL A 144 -14.45 -7.17 8.52
N ASP A 145 -14.19 -6.25 9.43
CA ASP A 145 -12.82 -5.86 9.75
C ASP A 145 -12.07 -7.07 10.34
N PRO A 146 -10.89 -7.43 9.79
CA PRO A 146 -10.15 -8.63 10.22
C PRO A 146 -9.60 -8.56 11.65
N PHE A 147 -9.56 -7.38 12.26
CA PHE A 147 -9.02 -7.13 13.60
C PHE A 147 -10.11 -6.78 14.61
N ASP A 148 -11.27 -6.31 14.17
CA ASP A 148 -12.41 -5.97 15.01
C ASP A 148 -13.73 -6.42 14.36
N SER A 149 -14.20 -7.61 14.71
CA SER A 149 -15.41 -8.19 14.12
C SER A 149 -16.70 -7.41 14.38
N THR A 150 -16.68 -6.45 15.31
CA THR A 150 -17.81 -5.55 15.56
C THR A 150 -17.92 -4.46 14.50
N ARG A 151 -16.81 -4.16 13.79
CA ARG A 151 -16.79 -3.25 12.66
C ARG A 151 -17.15 -4.00 11.39
N GLN A 152 -18.37 -3.77 10.93
CA GLN A 152 -18.87 -4.34 9.69
C GLN A 152 -19.39 -3.25 8.79
N ARG A 153 -19.31 -3.49 7.48
CA ARG A 153 -19.82 -2.58 6.46
C ARG A 153 -20.48 -3.39 5.36
N VAL A 154 -21.65 -2.95 4.91
CA VAL A 154 -22.33 -3.54 3.77
C VAL A 154 -22.08 -2.66 2.55
N LEU A 155 -21.62 -3.29 1.46
CA LEU A 155 -21.41 -2.66 0.18
C LEU A 155 -22.48 -3.16 -0.80
N SER A 156 -23.28 -2.24 -1.32
CA SER A 156 -24.34 -2.56 -2.28
C SER A 156 -23.76 -3.17 -3.57
N SER A 157 -24.47 -4.13 -4.15
CA SER A 157 -24.15 -4.73 -5.46
C SER A 157 -24.18 -3.73 -6.62
N ASN A 158 -24.83 -2.57 -6.45
CA ASN A 158 -24.91 -1.52 -7.45
C ASN A 158 -23.64 -0.65 -7.52
N LEU A 159 -22.71 -0.80 -6.56
CA LEU A 159 -21.45 -0.07 -6.59
C LEU A 159 -20.57 -0.60 -7.72
N GLN A 160 -19.89 0.33 -8.41
CA GLN A 160 -18.84 -0.06 -9.33
C GLN A 160 -17.73 -0.77 -8.56
N SER A 161 -17.25 -1.87 -9.12
CA SER A 161 -16.16 -2.63 -8.53
C SER A 161 -15.26 -3.26 -9.57
N GLU A 162 -14.03 -3.54 -9.18
CA GLU A 162 -13.05 -4.21 -10.03
C GLU A 162 -12.14 -5.12 -9.19
N ASP A 163 -11.78 -6.27 -9.74
CA ASP A 163 -10.79 -7.16 -9.15
C ASP A 163 -9.38 -6.66 -9.42
N LEU A 164 -8.56 -6.57 -8.37
CA LEU A 164 -7.24 -5.95 -8.43
C LEU A 164 -6.11 -6.92 -8.79
N LEU A 165 -6.20 -8.19 -8.39
CA LEU A 165 -5.21 -9.20 -8.78
C LEU A 165 -5.54 -9.70 -10.18
N ILE A 166 -4.68 -9.35 -11.12
CA ILE A 166 -4.76 -9.79 -12.51
C ILE A 166 -3.72 -10.88 -12.79
N PRO A 167 -4.02 -11.87 -13.64
CA PRO A 167 -3.08 -12.93 -13.95
C PRO A 167 -1.88 -12.38 -14.72
N VAL A 168 -0.67 -12.54 -14.16
CA VAL A 168 0.59 -12.18 -14.84
C VAL A 168 1.16 -13.35 -15.64
N PHE A 169 1.09 -14.55 -15.03
CA PHE A 169 1.51 -15.82 -15.62
C PHE A 169 0.38 -16.85 -15.50
N LYS A 170 0.25 -17.70 -16.52
CA LYS A 170 -0.60 -18.91 -16.50
C LYS A 170 0.23 -20.06 -17.04
N GLU A 171 0.31 -21.16 -16.28
CA GLU A 171 1.04 -22.38 -16.69
C GLU A 171 2.48 -22.11 -17.18
N GLY A 172 3.19 -21.21 -16.48
CA GLY A 172 4.57 -20.82 -16.81
C GLY A 172 4.70 -19.82 -17.98
N GLN A 173 3.61 -19.46 -18.65
CA GLN A 173 3.61 -18.49 -19.75
C GLN A 173 3.15 -17.11 -19.27
N ARG A 174 3.87 -16.06 -19.66
CA ARG A 174 3.47 -14.68 -19.36
C ARG A 174 2.25 -14.32 -20.21
N VAL A 175 1.14 -14.00 -19.55
CA VAL A 175 -0.12 -13.58 -20.21
C VAL A 175 -0.42 -12.09 -20.04
N TYR A 176 0.35 -11.41 -19.20
CA TYR A 176 0.25 -9.97 -18.96
C TYR A 176 1.25 -9.18 -19.79
N ASN A 177 0.77 -8.08 -20.39
CA ASN A 177 1.60 -7.12 -21.09
C ASN A 177 2.05 -6.06 -20.10
N SER A 178 3.36 -6.01 -19.84
CA SER A 178 3.94 -5.02 -18.93
C SER A 178 3.81 -3.61 -19.52
N PRO A 179 3.18 -2.66 -18.80
CA PRO A 179 3.10 -1.28 -19.25
C PRO A 179 4.47 -0.60 -19.22
N SER A 180 4.60 0.47 -19.99
CA SER A 180 5.74 1.39 -19.94
C SER A 180 5.80 2.16 -18.62
N LEU A 181 6.96 2.76 -18.32
CA LEU A 181 7.12 3.57 -17.11
C LEU A 181 6.17 4.76 -17.07
N ASP A 182 5.89 5.39 -18.22
CA ASP A 182 4.97 6.51 -18.31
C ASP A 182 3.53 6.08 -18.04
N GLU A 183 3.10 4.93 -18.55
CA GLU A 183 1.78 4.35 -18.26
C GLU A 183 1.64 4.00 -16.78
N ILE A 184 2.68 3.41 -16.16
CA ILE A 184 2.71 3.13 -14.71
C ILE A 184 2.57 4.43 -13.92
N ARG A 185 3.32 5.47 -14.29
CA ARG A 185 3.29 6.77 -13.62
C ARG A 185 1.91 7.42 -13.72
N ASN A 186 1.34 7.48 -14.92
CA ASN A 186 0.04 8.10 -15.17
C ASN A 186 -1.06 7.35 -14.41
N ARG A 187 -1.07 6.02 -14.48
CA ARG A 187 -2.00 5.18 -13.71
C ARG A 187 -1.89 5.45 -12.21
N THR A 188 -0.68 5.53 -11.66
CA THR A 188 -0.49 5.81 -10.23
C THR A 188 -1.05 7.18 -9.84
N GLN A 189 -0.82 8.21 -10.66
CA GLN A 189 -1.36 9.55 -10.42
C GLN A 189 -2.90 9.56 -10.48
N GLU A 190 -3.48 8.96 -11.50
CA GLU A 190 -4.94 8.85 -11.66
C GLU A 190 -5.57 8.08 -10.50
N GLN A 191 -5.01 6.94 -10.13
CA GLN A 191 -5.52 6.12 -9.03
C GLN A 191 -5.41 6.84 -7.69
N LEU A 192 -4.32 7.58 -7.44
CA LEU A 192 -4.15 8.35 -6.21
C LEU A 192 -5.20 9.46 -6.10
N LEU A 193 -5.59 10.09 -7.21
CA LEU A 193 -6.65 11.12 -7.20
C LEU A 193 -8.01 10.53 -6.79
N GLN A 194 -8.27 9.28 -7.11
CA GLN A 194 -9.52 8.58 -6.80
C GLN A 194 -9.67 8.20 -5.32
N PHE A 195 -8.67 8.39 -4.46
CA PHE A 195 -8.84 8.16 -3.03
C PHE A 195 -9.38 9.40 -2.28
N PRO A 196 -10.19 9.21 -1.23
CA PRO A 196 -10.65 10.30 -0.38
C PRO A 196 -9.48 11.11 0.18
N VAL A 197 -9.62 12.43 0.25
CA VAL A 197 -8.55 13.32 0.72
C VAL A 197 -8.08 12.98 2.12
N GLY A 198 -8.98 12.51 3.00
CA GLY A 198 -8.66 12.11 4.37
C GLY A 198 -7.65 10.96 4.47
N VAL A 199 -7.68 10.01 3.51
CA VAL A 199 -6.76 8.86 3.47
C VAL A 199 -5.36 9.28 3.01
N LYS A 200 -5.25 10.37 2.24
CA LYS A 200 -4.01 10.86 1.63
C LYS A 200 -3.21 11.83 2.51
N ARG A 201 -3.70 12.15 3.70
CA ARG A 201 -3.01 13.09 4.62
C ARG A 201 -1.77 12.42 5.19
N PHE A 202 -0.69 13.18 5.32
CA PHE A 202 0.50 12.72 6.05
C PHE A 202 0.24 12.62 7.56
N LEU A 203 -0.43 13.62 8.13
CA LEU A 203 -0.75 13.66 9.55
C LEU A 203 -2.14 13.09 9.80
N ASN A 204 -2.21 12.07 10.67
CA ASN A 204 -3.45 11.42 11.11
C ASN A 204 -4.40 11.06 9.94
N PRO A 205 -3.95 10.25 8.95
CA PRO A 205 -4.80 9.84 7.85
C PRO A 205 -6.03 9.06 8.35
N HIS A 206 -7.16 9.25 7.67
CA HIS A 206 -8.30 8.36 7.86
C HIS A 206 -7.92 6.96 7.39
N GLN A 207 -8.31 5.94 8.17
CA GLN A 207 -8.08 4.55 7.78
C GLN A 207 -8.95 4.21 6.56
N TYR A 208 -8.31 3.79 5.46
CA TYR A 208 -9.02 3.25 4.32
C TYR A 208 -9.66 1.91 4.69
N VAL A 209 -10.90 1.71 4.25
CA VAL A 209 -11.66 0.50 4.63
C VAL A 209 -11.13 -0.70 3.86
N VAL A 210 -10.54 -1.64 4.58
CA VAL A 210 -10.16 -2.96 4.06
C VAL A 210 -10.81 -4.01 4.94
N GLY A 211 -11.63 -4.87 4.33
CA GLY A 211 -12.38 -5.88 5.06
C GLY A 211 -12.30 -7.25 4.41
N MET A 212 -12.54 -8.30 5.19
CA MET A 212 -12.78 -9.64 4.67
C MET A 212 -14.25 -9.78 4.34
N GLU A 213 -14.57 -10.35 3.18
CA GLU A 213 -15.93 -10.76 2.88
C GLU A 213 -16.39 -11.80 3.92
N LYS A 214 -17.66 -11.67 4.35
CA LYS A 214 -18.23 -12.40 5.49
C LYS A 214 -18.07 -13.92 5.39
N SER A 215 -18.32 -14.52 4.23
CA SER A 215 -18.15 -15.97 4.03
C SER A 215 -16.70 -16.40 4.22
N LEU A 216 -15.73 -15.60 3.76
CA LEU A 216 -14.30 -15.85 3.99
C LEU A 216 -13.93 -15.66 5.48
N TYR A 217 -14.44 -14.62 6.13
CA TYR A 217 -14.22 -14.39 7.56
C TYR A 217 -14.73 -15.58 8.39
N ASP A 218 -15.98 -16.01 8.14
CA ASP A 218 -16.59 -17.12 8.86
C ASP A 218 -15.85 -18.44 8.58
N LYS A 219 -15.39 -18.64 7.34
CA LYS A 219 -14.50 -19.76 6.97
C LYS A 219 -13.22 -19.73 7.83
N LYS A 220 -12.54 -18.59 7.93
CA LYS A 220 -11.34 -18.42 8.78
C LYS A 220 -11.62 -18.77 10.23
N VAL A 221 -12.70 -18.24 10.81
CA VAL A 221 -13.07 -18.51 12.21
C VAL A 221 -13.35 -20.00 12.44
N ARG A 222 -14.12 -20.65 11.56
CA ARG A 222 -14.39 -22.09 11.66
C ARG A 222 -13.10 -22.92 11.61
N LEU A 223 -12.20 -22.64 10.66
CA LEU A 223 -10.90 -23.32 10.56
C LEU A 223 -10.05 -23.15 11.82
N ILE A 224 -10.02 -21.95 12.41
CA ILE A 224 -9.32 -21.70 13.68
C ILE A 224 -9.90 -22.57 14.80
N GLN A 225 -11.23 -22.61 14.92
CA GLN A 225 -11.92 -23.40 15.94
C GLN A 225 -11.63 -24.89 15.79
N THR A 226 -11.75 -25.43 14.56
CA THR A 226 -11.45 -26.83 14.26
C THR A 226 -10.03 -27.22 14.66
N ILE A 227 -9.02 -26.45 14.22
CA ILE A 227 -7.61 -26.79 14.49
C ILE A 227 -7.31 -26.67 15.99
N ARG A 228 -7.86 -25.67 16.68
CA ARG A 228 -7.70 -25.56 18.14
C ARG A 228 -8.30 -26.79 18.83
N SER A 229 -9.53 -27.18 18.46
CA SER A 229 -10.17 -28.36 19.03
C SER A 229 -9.40 -29.66 18.77
N GLU A 230 -8.82 -29.83 17.58
CA GLU A 230 -7.97 -30.99 17.25
C GLU A 230 -6.70 -31.01 18.10
N MET A 231 -5.99 -29.88 18.20
CA MET A 231 -4.81 -29.76 19.07
C MET A 231 -5.14 -30.13 20.52
N PHE A 232 -6.25 -29.62 21.07
CA PHE A 232 -6.69 -29.96 22.43
C PHE A 232 -6.96 -31.47 22.61
N ARG A 233 -7.49 -32.17 21.60
CA ARG A 233 -7.68 -33.62 21.66
C ARG A 233 -6.35 -34.37 21.66
N ASP A 234 -5.40 -33.96 20.83
CA ASP A 234 -4.07 -34.60 20.77
C ASP A 234 -3.31 -34.47 22.11
N PHE A 235 -3.49 -33.34 22.82
CA PHE A 235 -2.96 -33.16 24.18
C PHE A 235 -3.62 -34.10 25.22
N LEU A 236 -4.91 -34.42 25.08
CA LEU A 236 -5.62 -35.31 26.00
C LEU A 236 -5.36 -36.81 25.72
N ILE A 237 -4.92 -37.17 24.51
CA ILE A 237 -4.68 -38.56 24.07
C ILE A 237 -3.19 -38.98 24.23
N SER A 238 -2.30 -38.09 24.71
CA SER A 238 -0.92 -38.43 25.08
C SER A 238 -0.63 -38.66 26.58
N PRO A 239 -1.40 -39.47 27.35
CA PRO A 239 -0.98 -39.89 28.68
C PRO A 239 -0.39 -41.31 28.64
N GLU A 240 0.73 -41.56 27.96
CA GLU A 240 1.48 -42.79 28.23
C GLU A 240 2.95 -42.73 27.75
N GLY A 241 3.87 -42.89 28.71
CA GLY A 241 5.17 -43.51 28.44
C GLY A 241 6.42 -42.69 28.74
N ASN A 242 6.79 -42.50 30.01
CA ASN A 242 8.12 -42.94 30.46
C ASN A 242 8.21 -43.05 32.00
N ASN A 243 8.01 -44.25 32.52
CA ASN A 243 8.66 -44.68 33.75
C ASN A 243 9.04 -46.16 33.56
N ARG A 244 10.21 -46.39 32.98
CA ARG A 244 10.91 -47.68 33.05
C ARG A 244 11.80 -47.64 34.30
N ASN A 245 11.49 -48.48 35.27
CA ASN A 245 12.50 -49.15 36.08
C ASN A 245 12.82 -50.49 35.40
#